data_AF-A0A926Z4H6-F1
#
_entry.id   AF-A0A926Z4H6-F1
#
_cell.length_a   1.000
_cell.length_b   1.000
_cell.length_c   1.000
_cell.angle_alpha   90.00
_cell.angle_beta   90.00
_cell.angle_gamma   90.00
#
_symmetry.space_group_name_H-M   'P 1'
#
loop_
_entity.id
_entity.type
_entity.pdbx_description
1 polymer ?
#
loop_
_entity_poly.entity_id
_entity_poly.type
_entity_poly.pdbx_seq_one_letter_code
_entity_poly.pdbx_strand_id
1 'polypeptide(L)' 'MSQVNLQRVKILTEQIKFETSQPMTDWDLVQHLLDELMENHQQYKSYALSNNLIPYHSPVSKIAS' A
#
# COMPACT_ATOMS: atom_id res chain seq x y z
N MET A 1 12.49 3.63 -9.54
CA MET A 1 11.09 3.24 -9.25
C MET A 1 10.90 2.78 -7.80
N SER A 2 11.67 1.80 -7.30
CA SER A 2 11.41 1.20 -5.97
C SER A 2 11.37 2.20 -4.80
N GLN A 3 12.34 3.11 -4.71
CA GLN A 3 12.43 4.05 -3.59
C GLN A 3 11.29 5.09 -3.61
N VAL A 4 10.86 5.52 -4.79
CA VAL A 4 9.75 6.47 -4.97
C VAL A 4 8.42 5.82 -4.57
N ASN A 5 8.15 4.58 -4.99
CA ASN A 5 6.92 3.87 -4.63
C ASN A 5 6.87 3.54 -3.13
N LEU A 6 8.00 3.17 -2.52
CA LEU A 6 8.06 2.92 -1.07
C LEU A 6 7.83 4.20 -0.25
N GLN A 7 8.38 5.33 -0.69
CA GLN A 7 8.09 6.63 -0.08
C GLN A 7 6.61 7.00 -0.23
N ARG A 8 6.01 6.74 -1.40
CA ARG A 8 4.59 7.01 -1.65
C ARG A 8 3.68 6.15 -0.77
N VAL A 9 3.95 4.85 -0.65
CA VAL A 9 3.25 3.93 0.27
C VAL A 9 3.31 4.44 1.71
N LYS A 10 4.48 4.90 2.17
CA LYS A 10 4.63 5.47 3.51
C LYS A 10 3.74 6.71 3.70
N ILE A 11 3.79 7.66 2.76
CA ILE A 11 2.99 8.89 2.81
C ILE A 11 1.48 8.58 2.83
N LEU A 12 1.02 7.71 1.93
CA LEU A 12 -0.39 7.32 1.85
C LEU A 12 -0.86 6.65 3.16
N THR A 13 -0.02 5.81 3.76
CA THR A 13 -0.33 5.18 5.05
C THR A 13 -0.44 6.21 6.18
N GLU A 14 0.42 7.23 6.20
CA GLU A 14 0.37 8.31 7.18
C GLU A 14 -0.88 9.18 6.99
N GLN A 15 -1.25 9.48 5.73
CA GLN A 15 -2.46 10.24 5.40
C GLN A 15 -3.74 9.49 5.79
N ILE A 16 -3.85 8.19 5.50
CA ILE A 16 -5.01 7.38 5.91
C ILE A 16 -5.15 7.36 7.44
N LYS A 17 -4.04 7.17 8.17
CA LYS A 17 -4.05 7.21 9.63
C LYS A 17 -4.47 8.58 10.16
N PHE A 18 -4.01 9.66 9.52
CA PHE A 18 -4.38 11.01 9.90
C PHE A 18 -5.88 11.25 9.70
N GLU A 19 -6.41 10.97 8.51
CA GLU A 19 -7.83 11.20 8.17
C GLU A 19 -8.78 10.36 9.04
N THR A 20 -8.46 9.08 9.23
CA THR A 20 -9.27 8.18 10.09
C THR A 20 -9.19 8.51 11.58
N SER A 21 -8.23 9.34 12.00
CA SER A 21 -8.14 9.84 13.37
C SER A 21 -8.92 11.14 13.61
N GLN A 22 -9.41 11.79 12.53
CA GLN A 22 -10.14 13.05 12.65
C GLN A 22 -11.57 12.82 13.20
N PRO A 23 -12.12 13.77 13.99
CA PRO A 23 -13.50 13.69 14.48
C PRO A 23 -14.56 13.72 13.36
N MET A 24 -14.21 14.34 12.23
CA MET A 24 -15.04 14.42 11.04
C MET A 24 -14.23 13.88 9.86
N THR A 25 -14.18 12.55 9.78
CA THR A 25 -13.48 11.83 8.72
C THR A 25 -14.21 12.00 7.39
N ASP A 26 -13.48 12.44 6.37
CA ASP A 26 -13.93 12.37 4.99
C ASP A 26 -13.69 10.95 4.45
N TRP A 27 -14.75 10.14 4.41
CA TRP A 27 -14.66 8.74 3.98
C TRP A 27 -14.39 8.59 2.48
N ASP A 28 -14.80 9.56 1.66
CA ASP A 28 -14.53 9.55 0.22
C ASP A 28 -13.02 9.78 -0.01
N LEU A 29 -12.41 10.70 0.74
CA LEU A 29 -10.96 10.89 0.74
C LEU A 29 -10.23 9.64 1.23
N VAL A 30 -10.66 9.03 2.33
CA VAL A 30 -10.06 7.78 2.84
C VAL A 30 -10.13 6.66 1.80
N GLN A 31 -11.26 6.50 1.12
CA GLN A 31 -11.40 5.51 0.06
C GLN A 31 -10.44 5.79 -1.10
N HIS A 32 -10.33 7.04 -1.55
CA HIS A 32 -9.39 7.43 -2.60
C HIS A 32 -7.94 7.13 -2.23
N LEU A 33 -7.53 7.41 -0.99
CA LEU A 33 -6.18 7.13 -0.50
C LEU A 33 -5.89 5.62 -0.43
N LEU A 34 -6.89 4.81 -0.09
CA LEU A 34 -6.77 3.34 -0.08
C LEU A 34 -6.62 2.77 -1.49
N ASP A 35 -7.38 3.29 -2.46
CA ASP A 35 -7.25 2.90 -3.87
C ASP A 35 -5.84 3.23 -4.39
N GLU A 36 -5.35 4.44 -4.12
CA GLU A 36 -4.00 4.85 -4.52
C GLU A 36 -2.90 3.98 -3.86
N LEU A 37 -3.10 3.59 -2.61
CA LEU A 37 -2.18 2.70 -1.88
C LEU A 37 -2.12 1.31 -2.54
N MET A 38 -3.28 0.77 -2.94
CA MET A 38 -3.37 -0.53 -3.64
C MET A 38 -2.65 -0.49 -4.99
N GLU A 39 -2.84 0.57 -5.77
CA GLU A 39 -2.16 0.75 -7.05
C GLU A 39 -0.64 0.81 -6.89
N ASN A 40 -0.14 1.63 -5.95
CA ASN A 40 1.30 1.77 -5.68
C ASN A 40 1.93 0.44 -5.21
N HIS A 41 1.21 -0.31 -4.39
CA HIS A 41 1.64 -1.64 -3.94
C HIS A 41 1.69 -2.64 -5.11
N GLN A 42 0.70 -2.62 -6.01
CA GLN A 42 0.69 -3.48 -7.19
C GLN A 42 1.82 -3.16 -8.17
N GLN A 43 2.14 -1.88 -8.35
CA GLN A 43 3.29 -1.44 -9.15
C GLN A 43 4.61 -1.92 -8.53
N TYR A 44 4.76 -1.81 -7.21
CA TYR A 44 5.94 -2.34 -6.51
C TYR A 44 6.08 -3.86 -6.70
N LYS A 45 4.99 -4.62 -6.55
CA LYS A 45 4.99 -6.07 -6.82
C LYS A 45 5.45 -6.39 -8.24
N SER A 46 4.91 -5.67 -9.23
CA SER A 46 5.26 -5.87 -10.63
C SER A 46 6.74 -5.57 -10.89
N TYR A 47 7.25 -4.47 -10.31
CA TYR A 47 8.67 -4.13 -10.36
C TYR A 47 9.55 -5.18 -9.67
N ALA A 48 9.15 -5.68 -8.50
CA ALA A 48 9.92 -6.68 -7.77
C ALA A 48 10.04 -7.98 -8.57
N LEU A 49 8.92 -8.43 -9.17
CA LEU A 49 8.89 -9.59 -10.06
C LEU A 49 9.76 -9.39 -11.31
N SER A 50 9.69 -8.22 -11.97
CA SER A 50 10.48 -7.96 -13.19
C SER A 50 11.98 -7.87 -12.93
N ASN A 51 12.38 -7.56 -11.70
CA ASN A 51 13.79 -7.40 -11.33
C ASN A 51 14.34 -8.58 -10.52
N ASN A 52 13.61 -9.71 -10.42
CA ASN A 52 13.96 -10.85 -9.55
C ASN A 52 14.28 -10.44 -8.10
N LEU A 53 13.69 -9.33 -7.64
CA LEU A 53 13.71 -8.96 -6.25
C LEU A 53 12.69 -9.87 -5.57
N ILE A 54 13.16 -10.90 -4.89
CA ILE A 54 12.32 -11.88 -4.19
C ILE A 54 11.23 -11.12 -3.43
N PRO A 55 9.93 -11.32 -3.73
CA PRO A 55 8.88 -10.67 -2.98
C PRO A 55 8.99 -11.12 -1.54
N TYR A 56 9.17 -10.16 -0.62
CA TYR A 56 9.16 -10.43 0.82
C TYR A 56 7.93 -11.28 1.14
N HIS A 57 8.15 -12.46 1.73
CA HIS A 57 7.10 -13.42 2.05
C HIS A 57 5.93 -12.73 2.75
N SER A 58 4.76 -12.71 2.12
CA SER A 58 3.51 -12.54 2.87
C SER A 58 3.32 -13.84 3.67
N PRO A 59 3.24 -13.81 5.01
CA PRO A 59 3.04 -15.02 5.80
C PRO A 59 1.64 -15.66 5.64
N VAL A 60 0.79 -15.19 4.72
CA VAL A 60 -0.65 -15.51 4.70
C VAL A 60 -1.00 -16.76 3.88
N SER A 61 -0.04 -17.46 3.28
CA SER A 61 -0.32 -18.72 2.54
C SER A 61 -0.41 -19.99 3.41
N LYS A 62 -0.86 -19.88 4.67
CA LYS A 62 -1.05 -21.06 5.55
C LYS A 62 -2.39 -21.06 6.30
N ILE A 63 -3.51 -20.78 5.63
CA ILE A 63 -4.81 -21.25 6.10
C ILE A 63 -5.68 -21.62 4.89
N ALA A 64 -5.42 -22.78 4.30
CA ALA A 64 -6.39 -23.54 3.51
C ALA A 64 -5.83 -24.96 3.31
N SER A 65 -6.04 -25.82 4.29
CA SER A 65 -6.05 -27.28 4.15
C SER A 65 -6.96 -27.83 5.24
#